data_AF-A0A1Q7Q7F4-F1
#
_entry.id   AF-A0A1Q7Q7F4-F1
#
_cell.length_a   1.000
_cell.length_b   1.000
_cell.length_c   1.000
_cell.angle_alpha   90.00
_cell.angle_beta   90.00
_cell.angle_gamma   90.00
#
_symmetry.space_group_name_H-M   'P 1'
#
loop_
_entity.id
_entity.type
_entity.pdbx_description
1 polymer ?
#
loop_
_entity_poly.entity_id
_entity_poly.type
_entity_poly.pdbx_seq_one_letter_code
_entity_poly.pdbx_strand_id
1 'polypeptide(L)'
;MKALAFVAVFLVAMWALAAGWAALRQTWQMPTPAGLGHTVLYGAIFAGSFLYLGFWVYAWDRAAGRVRRRIALYEWFLRRKS
;
A
#
# COMPACT_ATOMS: atom_id res chain seq x y z
N MET A 1 -10.30 -22.28 -6.55
CA MET A 1 -10.88 -21.13 -5.82
C MET A 1 -9.87 -20.02 -5.49
N LYS A 2 -8.66 -20.32 -4.98
CA LYS A 2 -7.61 -19.32 -4.68
C LYS A 2 -7.19 -18.45 -5.87
N ALA A 3 -7.06 -19.03 -7.06
CA ALA A 3 -6.65 -18.30 -8.27
C ALA A 3 -7.69 -17.26 -8.73
N LEU A 4 -8.98 -17.60 -8.72
CA LEU A 4 -10.05 -16.66 -9.09
C LEU A 4 -10.16 -15.51 -8.09
N ALA A 5 -10.04 -15.79 -6.79
CA ALA A 5 -10.01 -14.74 -5.77
C ALA A 5 -8.79 -13.82 -5.95
N PHE A 6 -7.62 -14.38 -6.25
CA PHE A 6 -6.42 -13.59 -6.56
C PHE A 6 -6.63 -12.70 -7.78
N VAL A 7 -7.13 -13.27 -8.90
CA VAL A 7 -7.38 -12.51 -10.14
C VAL A 7 -8.41 -11.41 -9.90
N ALA A 8 -9.49 -11.70 -9.17
CA ALA A 8 -10.49 -10.69 -8.83
C ALA A 8 -9.89 -9.54 -8.01
N VAL A 9 -9.14 -9.85 -6.94
CA VAL A 9 -8.48 -8.83 -6.12
C VAL A 9 -7.44 -8.05 -6.93
N PHE A 10 -6.70 -8.72 -7.81
CA PHE A 10 -5.71 -8.10 -8.68
C PHE A 10 -6.36 -7.12 -9.68
N LEU A 11 -7.45 -7.53 -10.33
CA LEU A 11 -8.19 -6.67 -11.26
C LEU A 11 -8.80 -5.46 -10.56
N VAL A 12 -9.37 -5.66 -9.37
CA VAL A 12 -9.86 -4.55 -8.53
C VAL A 12 -8.73 -3.60 -8.15
N ALA A 13 -7.56 -4.12 -7.77
CA ALA A 13 -6.40 -3.30 -7.44
C ALA A 13 -5.88 -2.52 -8.65
N MET A 14 -5.80 -3.15 -9.83
CA MET A 14 -5.41 -2.49 -11.08
C MET A 14 -6.39 -1.39 -11.47
N TRP A 15 -7.70 -1.65 -11.36
CA TRP A 15 -8.73 -0.67 -11.63
C TRP A 15 -8.65 0.52 -10.68
N ALA A 16 -8.50 0.26 -9.38
CA ALA A 16 -8.34 1.30 -8.37
C ALA A 16 -7.08 2.16 -8.62
N LEU A 17 -5.98 1.54 -9.04
CA LEU A 17 -4.73 2.24 -9.39
C LEU A 17 -4.94 3.17 -10.60
N ALA A 18 -5.61 2.68 -11.65
CA ALA A 18 -5.89 3.45 -12.85
C ALA A 18 -6.84 4.63 -12.56
N ALA A 19 -7.90 4.39 -11.78
CA ALA A 19 -8.84 5.43 -11.36
C ALA A 19 -8.17 6.48 -10.48
N GLY A 20 -7.34 6.06 -9.51
CA GLY A 20 -6.57 6.96 -8.67
C GLY A 20 -5.59 7.81 -9.47
N TRP A 21 -4.91 7.24 -10.47
CA TRP A 21 -4.00 7.99 -11.34
C TRP A 21 -4.72 9.02 -12.22
N ALA A 22 -5.88 8.67 -12.76
CA ALA A 22 -6.71 9.61 -13.52
C ALA A 22 -7.20 10.77 -12.65
N ALA A 23 -7.71 10.47 -11.44
CA ALA A 23 -8.15 11.47 -10.48
C ALA A 23 -7.01 12.40 -10.02
N LEU A 24 -5.81 11.85 -9.82
CA LEU A 24 -4.62 12.62 -9.51
C LEU A 24 -4.30 13.59 -10.66
N ARG A 25 -4.21 13.07 -11.89
CA ARG A 25 -3.90 13.86 -13.09
C ARG A 25 -4.90 15.00 -13.29
N GLN A 26 -6.18 14.72 -13.05
CA GLN A 26 -7.25 15.72 -13.14
C GLN A 26 -7.14 16.78 -12.04
N THR A 27 -6.83 16.38 -10.81
CA THR A 27 -6.63 17.30 -9.67
C THR A 27 -5.42 18.21 -9.89
N TRP A 28 -4.36 17.72 -10.53
CA TRP A 28 -3.20 18.54 -10.89
C TRP A 28 -3.50 19.58 -11.97
N GLN A 29 -4.41 19.27 -12.90
CA GLN A 29 -4.82 20.19 -13.97
C GLN A 29 -5.83 21.25 -13.46
N MET A 30 -6.71 20.86 -12.54
CA MET A 30 -7.66 21.77 -11.89
C MET A 30 -7.70 21.45 -10.39
N PRO A 31 -6.88 22.14 -9.58
CA PRO A 31 -6.83 21.90 -8.14
C PRO A 31 -8.12 22.40 -7.48
N THR A 32 -9.03 21.46 -7.24
CA THR A 32 -10.24 21.69 -6.45
C THR A 32 -10.02 21.17 -5.02
N PRO A 33 -10.65 21.77 -3.99
CA PRO A 33 -10.54 21.28 -2.62
C PRO A 33 -10.97 19.81 -2.48
N ALA A 34 -12.01 19.40 -3.21
CA ALA A 34 -12.48 18.01 -3.25
C ALA A 34 -11.45 17.06 -3.90
N GLY A 35 -10.83 17.47 -5.01
CA GLY A 35 -9.77 16.69 -5.67
C GLY A 35 -8.52 16.54 -4.80
N LEU A 36 -8.15 17.58 -4.05
CA LEU A 36 -7.07 17.52 -3.06
C LEU A 36 -7.40 16.55 -1.93
N GLY A 37 -8.62 16.58 -1.39
CA GLY A 37 -9.07 15.64 -0.37
C GLY A 37 -8.99 14.18 -0.84
N HIS A 38 -9.45 13.90 -2.06
CA HIS A 38 -9.33 12.56 -2.65
C HIS A 38 -7.87 12.17 -2.87
N THR A 39 -7.03 13.07 -3.36
CA THR A 39 -5.60 12.83 -3.59
C THR A 39 -4.88 12.45 -2.29
N VAL A 40 -5.13 13.19 -1.21
CA VAL A 40 -4.56 12.88 0.12
C VAL A 40 -5.05 11.53 0.62
N LEU A 41 -6.34 11.23 0.49
CA LEU A 41 -6.91 9.95 0.93
C LEU A 41 -6.32 8.77 0.16
N TYR A 42 -6.28 8.84 -1.18
CA TYR A 42 -5.68 7.81 -2.01
C TYR A 42 -4.18 7.68 -1.76
N GLY A 43 -3.46 8.80 -1.58
CA GLY A 43 -2.05 8.80 -1.20
C GLY A 43 -1.79 8.09 0.13
N ALA A 44 -2.62 8.35 1.15
CA ALA A 44 -2.54 7.70 2.45
C ALA A 44 -2.81 6.19 2.37
N ILE A 45 -3.85 5.78 1.62
CA ILE A 45 -4.17 4.36 1.39
C ILE A 45 -3.03 3.67 0.66
N PHE A 46 -2.46 4.32 -0.36
CA PHE A 46 -1.36 3.78 -1.16
C PHE A 46 -0.09 3.62 -0.30
N ALA A 47 0.30 4.66 0.43
CA ALA A 47 1.42 4.61 1.36
C ALA A 47 1.22 3.54 2.44
N GLY A 48 0.03 3.45 3.02
CA GLY A 48 -0.32 2.41 4.01
C GLY A 48 -0.23 1.00 3.42
N SER A 49 -0.70 0.80 2.19
CA SER A 49 -0.62 -0.48 1.49
C SER A 49 0.82 -0.90 1.22
N PHE A 50 1.67 0.04 0.78
CA PHE A 50 3.09 -0.20 0.58
C PHE A 50 3.83 -0.52 1.89
N LEU A 51 3.55 0.22 2.96
CA LEU A 51 4.11 -0.04 4.29
C LEU A 51 3.67 -1.41 4.81
N TYR A 52 2.42 -1.80 4.60
CA TYR A 52 1.89 -3.10 5.00
C TYR A 52 2.53 -4.24 4.20
N LEU A 53 2.68 -4.07 2.90
CA LEU A 53 3.35 -5.03 2.03
C LEU A 53 4.83 -5.17 2.41
N GLY A 54 5.53 -4.05 2.60
CA GLY A 54 6.92 -4.03 3.04
C GLY A 54 7.10 -4.66 4.42
N PHE A 55 6.15 -4.47 5.33
CA PHE A 55 6.12 -5.15 6.62
C PHE A 55 6.01 -6.67 6.48
N TRP A 56 5.12 -7.16 5.61
CA TRP A 56 4.98 -8.60 5.36
C TRP A 56 6.24 -9.22 4.76
N VAL A 57 6.83 -8.57 3.75
CA VAL A 57 8.10 -9.01 3.15
C VAL A 57 9.21 -9.03 4.21
N TYR A 58 9.32 -7.97 5.02
CA TYR A 58 10.28 -7.90 6.11
C TYR A 58 10.06 -8.99 7.17
N ALA A 59 8.81 -9.25 7.56
CA ALA A 59 8.47 -10.29 8.52
C ALA A 59 8.83 -11.69 7.99
N TRP A 60 8.58 -11.94 6.69
CA TRP A 60 8.96 -13.18 6.02
C TRP A 60 10.48 -13.36 5.96
N ASP A 61 11.21 -12.34 5.51
CA ASP A 61 12.68 -12.41 5.44
C ASP A 61 13.32 -12.49 6.83
N ARG A 62 12.71 -11.88 7.85
CA ARG A 62 13.13 -12.00 9.24
C ARG A 62 12.95 -13.45 9.74
N ALA A 63 11.79 -14.05 9.49
CA ALA A 63 11.52 -15.44 9.86
C ALA A 63 12.47 -16.42 9.13
N ALA A 64 12.85 -16.10 7.90
CA ALA A 64 13.84 -16.86 7.12
C ALA A 64 15.30 -16.58 7.50
N GLY A 65 15.57 -15.71 8.48
CA GLY A 65 16.93 -15.36 8.91
C GLY A 65 17.75 -14.54 7.91
N ARG A 66 17.11 -13.98 6.86
CA ARG A 66 17.78 -13.26 5.75
C ARG A 66 17.97 -11.75 6.00
N VAL A 67 17.44 -11.21 7.09
CA VAL A 67 17.53 -9.77 7.42
C VAL A 67 18.90 -9.43 8.02
N ARG A 68 19.78 -8.82 7.22
CA ARG A 68 21.09 -8.30 7.67
C ARG A 68 20.98 -7.00 8.50
N ARG A 69 20.03 -6.12 8.19
CA ARG A 69 19.84 -4.84 8.89
C ARG A 69 18.38 -4.69 9.32
N ARG A 70 18.17 -4.57 10.62
CA ARG A 70 16.83 -4.49 11.22
C ARG A 70 16.22 -3.11 10.98
N ILE A 71 15.02 -3.06 10.46
CA ILE A 71 14.28 -1.82 10.22
C ILE A 71 13.49 -1.50 11.49
N ALA A 72 13.84 -0.39 12.17
CA ALA A 72 13.28 -0.02 13.47
C ALA A 72 11.75 0.15 13.45
N LEU A 73 11.20 0.71 12.37
CA LEU A 73 9.76 0.87 12.16
C LEU A 73 9.02 -0.47 12.26
N TYR A 74 9.50 -1.49 11.54
CA TYR A 74 8.86 -2.80 11.50
C TYR A 74 9.17 -3.65 12.74
N GLU A 75 10.37 -3.50 13.32
CA GLU A 75 10.71 -4.11 14.62
C GLU A 75 9.76 -3.64 15.73
N TRP A 76 9.50 -2.34 15.81
CA TRP A 76 8.60 -1.77 16.81
C TRP A 76 7.18 -2.31 16.65
N PHE A 77 6.70 -2.40 15.41
CA PHE A 77 5.37 -2.94 15.11
C PHE A 77 5.24 -4.43 15.45
N LEU A 78 6.30 -5.23 15.21
CA LEU A 78 6.35 -6.64 15.61
C LEU A 78 6.37 -6.82 17.12
N ARG A 79 7.10 -5.97 17.86
CA ARG A 79 7.18 -6.03 19.33
C ARG A 79 5.85 -5.70 20.01
N ARG A 80 5.02 -4.84 19.42
CA ARG A 80 3.68 -4.49 19.93
C ARG A 80 2.64 -5.60 19.76
N LYS A 81 2.90 -6.58 18.89
CA LYS A 81 1.97 -7.66 18.56
C LYS A 81 2.27 -8.97 19.30
N SER A 82 3.41 -9.05 19.99
CA SER A 82 3.81 -10.16 20.86
C SER A 82 3.40 -9.90 22.29
#